data_AF-A0A2V9XV25-F1
#
_entry.id   AF-A0A2V9XV25-F1
#
_cell.length_a   1.000
_cell.length_b   1.000
_cell.length_c   1.000
_cell.angle_alpha   90.00
_cell.angle_beta   90.00
_cell.angle_gamma   90.00
#
_symmetry.space_group_name_H-M   'P 1'
#
loop_
_entity.id
_entity.type
_entity.pdbx_description
1 polymer ?
#
loop_
_entity_poly.entity_id
_entity_poly.type
_entity_poly.pdbx_seq_one_letter_code
_entity_poly.pdbx_strand_id
1 'polypeptide(L)'
;MKKILSYALVALATICAGVSLMRASNRFNAGAGLGSQTCPSNDSGLKLPAGFCATVFADNIGHARHMVVAPNGVLYVNTWS
;
A
#
# COMPACT_ATOMS: atom_id res chain seq x y z
N MET A 1 -5.76 20.05 46.08
CA MET A 1 -6.63 19.32 45.12
C MET A 1 -6.61 19.94 43.72
N LYS A 2 -6.86 21.25 43.54
CA LYS A 2 -6.85 21.91 42.22
C LYS A 2 -5.50 21.87 41.47
N LYS A 3 -4.37 22.00 42.18
CA LYS A 3 -3.02 21.96 41.58
C LYS A 3 -2.63 20.55 41.06
N ILE A 4 -3.12 19.51 41.75
CA ILE A 4 -2.87 18.11 41.39
C ILE A 4 -3.61 17.76 40.09
N LEU A 5 -4.81 18.32 39.91
CA LEU A 5 -5.61 18.17 38.68
C LEU A 5 -4.95 18.87 37.48
N SER A 6 -4.29 20.02 37.70
CA SER A 6 -3.55 20.73 36.66
C SER A 6 -2.29 19.98 36.19
N TYR A 7 -1.52 19.37 37.11
CA TYR A 7 -0.33 18.61 36.73
C TYR A 7 -0.66 17.29 36.02
N ALA A 8 -1.76 16.63 36.40
CA ALA A 8 -2.24 15.43 35.72
C ALA A 8 -2.64 15.71 34.25
N LEU A 9 -3.28 16.86 33.98
CA LEU A 9 -3.64 17.28 32.62
C LEU A 9 -2.43 17.60 31.74
N VAL A 10 -1.41 18.26 32.30
CA VAL A 10 -0.17 18.57 31.57
C VAL A 10 0.65 17.30 31.28
N ALA A 11 0.71 16.36 32.22
CA ALA A 11 1.40 15.08 32.04
C ALA A 11 0.71 14.17 30.98
N LEU A 12 -0.63 14.21 30.88
CA LEU A 12 -1.35 13.43 29.88
C LEU A 12 -1.13 13.97 28.45
N ALA A 13 -1.04 15.29 28.30
CA ALA A 13 -0.81 15.93 27.00
C ALA A 13 0.60 15.66 26.44
N THR A 14 1.63 15.58 27.31
CA THR A 14 3.01 15.29 26.88
C THR A 14 3.22 13.84 26.47
N ILE A 15 2.48 12.89 27.07
CA ILE A 15 2.53 11.47 26.70
C ILE A 15 1.93 11.22 25.30
N CYS A 16 0.86 11.94 24.91
CA CYS A 16 0.25 11.80 23.58
C CYS A 16 1.17 12.29 22.44
N ALA A 17 2.00 13.31 22.67
CA ALA A 17 2.92 13.82 21.66
C ALA A 17 4.13 12.89 21.42
N GLY A 18 4.64 12.22 22.47
CA GLY A 18 5.79 11.31 22.36
C GLY A 18 5.49 10.00 21.62
N VAL A 19 4.29 9.46 21.76
CA VAL A 19 3.89 8.16 21.16
C VAL A 19 3.71 8.24 19.64
N SER A 20 3.49 9.44 19.10
CA SER A 20 3.25 9.65 17.66
C SER A 20 4.53 9.56 16.81
N LEU A 21 5.70 9.77 17.40
CA LEU A 21 7.00 9.74 16.70
C LEU A 21 7.58 8.33 16.52
N MET A 22 7.06 7.31 17.22
CA MET A 22 7.63 5.95 17.20
C MET A 22 6.95 4.98 16.21
N ARG A 23 5.85 5.38 15.54
CA ARG A 23 5.10 4.49 14.62
C ARG A 23 5.60 4.50 13.17
N ALA A 24 6.59 5.34 12.82
CA ALA A 24 7.00 5.53 11.43
C ALA A 24 8.00 4.49 10.89
N SER A 25 8.46 3.52 11.71
CA SER A 25 9.72 2.84 11.38
C SER A 25 9.67 1.39 10.91
N ASN A 26 8.53 0.66 10.84
CA ASN A 26 8.69 -0.80 10.60
C ASN A 26 7.53 -1.57 9.94
N ARG A 27 7.21 -1.28 8.67
CA ARG A 27 6.47 -2.23 7.81
C ARG A 27 6.96 -2.23 6.35
N PHE A 28 8.22 -2.61 6.14
CA PHE A 28 8.63 -3.22 4.87
C PHE A 28 9.01 -4.67 5.12
N ASN A 29 8.01 -5.52 5.41
CA ASN A 29 8.20 -6.96 5.28
C ASN A 29 7.87 -7.32 3.82
N ALA A 30 8.82 -7.05 2.93
CA ALA A 30 8.79 -7.52 1.54
C ALA A 30 9.48 -8.89 1.43
N GLY A 31 9.14 -9.80 2.34
CA GLY A 31 9.66 -11.15 2.41
C GLY A 31 8.55 -12.19 2.44
N ALA A 32 7.53 -12.05 1.57
CA ALA A 32 6.65 -13.16 1.27
C ALA A 32 7.48 -14.18 0.48
N GLY A 33 7.68 -15.35 1.07
CA GLY A 33 8.55 -16.39 0.55
C GLY A 33 8.20 -16.81 -0.87
N LEU A 34 9.24 -17.22 -1.60
CA LEU A 34 9.20 -17.86 -2.92
C LEU A 34 8.56 -19.26 -2.84
N GLY A 35 7.38 -19.37 -2.25
CA GLY A 35 6.51 -20.50 -2.58
C GLY A 35 6.17 -20.35 -4.05
N SER A 36 6.30 -21.43 -4.84
CA SER A 36 5.78 -21.48 -6.20
C SER A 36 4.26 -21.27 -6.13
N GLN A 37 3.86 -20.00 -6.07
CA GLN A 37 2.49 -19.58 -6.28
C GLN A 37 2.26 -19.88 -7.76
N THR A 38 1.76 -21.08 -8.03
CA THR A 38 1.24 -21.42 -9.35
C THR A 38 0.36 -20.27 -9.78
N CYS A 39 0.62 -19.73 -10.97
CA CYS A 39 -0.15 -18.61 -11.48
C CYS A 39 -1.65 -18.91 -11.36
N PRO A 40 -2.49 -17.90 -11.09
CA PRO A 40 -3.93 -18.04 -11.25
C PRO A 40 -4.21 -18.73 -12.59
N SER A 41 -5.17 -19.66 -12.63
CA SER A 41 -5.36 -20.68 -13.68
C SER A 41 -5.45 -20.15 -15.13
N ASN A 42 -5.47 -18.84 -15.32
CA ASN A 42 -5.53 -18.16 -16.59
C ASN A 42 -4.71 -16.85 -16.51
N ASP A 43 -3.62 -16.76 -17.28
CA ASP A 43 -2.79 -15.56 -17.45
C ASP A 43 -3.51 -14.46 -18.25
N SER A 44 -4.79 -14.23 -17.97
CA SER A 44 -5.66 -13.30 -18.69
C SER A 44 -5.75 -13.58 -20.20
N GLY A 45 -5.52 -14.83 -20.61
CA GLY A 45 -5.46 -15.23 -22.03
C GLY A 45 -4.15 -14.87 -22.74
N LEU A 46 -3.12 -14.41 -22.00
CA LEU A 46 -1.79 -14.11 -22.53
C LEU A 46 -0.91 -15.36 -22.53
N LYS A 47 0.02 -15.43 -23.49
CA LYS A 47 1.13 -16.39 -23.44
C LYS A 47 2.30 -15.72 -22.75
N LEU A 48 2.71 -16.26 -21.60
CA LEU A 48 3.79 -15.69 -20.79
C LEU A 48 5.02 -16.62 -20.78
N PRO A 49 6.24 -16.06 -20.63
CA PRO A 49 7.43 -16.84 -20.33
C PRO A 49 7.29 -17.56 -18.98
N ALA A 50 8.06 -18.63 -18.79
CA ALA A 50 8.08 -19.36 -17.52
C ALA A 50 8.45 -18.43 -16.34
N GLY A 51 7.69 -18.52 -15.26
CA GLY A 51 7.90 -17.72 -14.04
C GLY A 51 7.16 -16.37 -14.00
N PHE A 52 6.40 -16.03 -15.05
CA PHE A 52 5.53 -14.85 -15.06
C PHE A 52 4.07 -15.24 -14.92
N CYS A 53 3.29 -14.41 -14.23
CA CYS A 53 1.84 -14.51 -14.13
C CYS A 53 1.20 -13.16 -14.49
N ALA A 54 -0.01 -13.16 -15.06
CA ALA A 54 -0.75 -11.94 -15.34
C ALA A 54 -2.23 -12.03 -14.92
N THR A 55 -2.79 -10.91 -14.47
CA THR A 55 -4.20 -10.77 -14.12
C THR A 55 -4.78 -9.49 -14.71
N VAL A 56 -6.11 -9.46 -14.93
CA VAL A 56 -6.81 -8.25 -15.34
C VAL A 56 -6.94 -7.33 -14.14
N PHE A 57 -6.23 -6.20 -14.17
CA PHE A 57 -6.32 -5.18 -13.13
C PHE A 57 -7.57 -4.29 -13.28
N ALA A 58 -7.88 -3.90 -14.52
CA ALA A 58 -9.05 -3.13 -14.88
C ALA A 58 -9.44 -3.44 -16.34
N ASP A 59 -10.73 -3.47 -16.61
CA ASP A 59 -11.31 -3.60 -17.95
C ASP A 59 -12.26 -2.42 -18.24
N ASN A 60 -12.72 -2.30 -19.49
CA ASN A 60 -13.71 -1.30 -19.88
C ASN A 60 -13.34 0.19 -19.60
N ILE A 61 -12.05 0.51 -19.50
CA ILE A 61 -11.54 1.87 -19.20
C ILE A 61 -11.38 2.79 -20.43
N GLY A 62 -11.88 2.37 -21.60
CA GLY A 62 -11.61 3.02 -22.89
C GLY A 62 -10.24 2.62 -23.47
N HIS A 63 -9.71 3.42 -24.39
CA HIS A 63 -8.45 3.12 -25.05
C HIS A 63 -7.24 3.51 -24.17
N ALA A 64 -6.75 2.57 -23.36
CA ALA A 64 -5.57 2.76 -22.51
C ALA A 64 -4.29 3.03 -23.32
N ARG A 65 -3.49 4.00 -22.85
CA ARG A 65 -2.19 4.37 -23.42
C ARG A 65 -1.12 4.39 -22.32
N HIS A 66 -0.37 5.49 -22.20
CA HIS A 66 0.71 5.62 -21.21
C HIS A 66 0.19 5.54 -19.78
N MET A 67 0.99 4.94 -18.91
CA MET A 67 0.65 4.69 -17.52
C MET A 67 1.84 4.94 -16.59
N VAL A 68 1.58 5.36 -15.34
CA VAL A 68 2.59 5.61 -14.31
C VAL A 68 2.05 5.28 -12.92
N VAL A 69 2.89 4.71 -12.07
CA VAL A 69 2.57 4.42 -10.66
C VAL A 69 3.15 5.52 -9.78
N ALA A 70 2.31 6.17 -8.98
CA ALA A 70 2.72 7.18 -8.02
C ALA A 70 3.36 6.55 -6.76
N PRO A 71 4.15 7.29 -5.95
CA PRO A 71 4.80 6.76 -4.76
C PRO A 71 3.86 6.16 -3.70
N ASN A 72 2.58 6.54 -3.71
CA ASN A 72 1.54 6.00 -2.85
C ASN A 72 0.86 4.74 -3.42
N GLY A 73 1.33 4.21 -4.56
CA GLY A 73 0.79 3.01 -5.20
C GLY A 73 -0.38 3.24 -6.15
N VAL A 74 -0.81 4.49 -6.38
CA VAL A 74 -1.89 4.79 -7.33
C VAL A 74 -1.40 4.68 -8.76
N LEU A 75 -2.12 3.91 -9.59
CA LEU A 75 -1.86 3.80 -11.02
C LEU A 75 -2.67 4.85 -11.81
N TYR A 76 -1.97 5.72 -12.53
CA TYR A 76 -2.56 6.64 -13.49
C TYR A 76 -2.42 6.09 -14.91
N VAL A 77 -3.49 6.14 -15.70
CA VAL A 77 -3.52 5.70 -17.10
C VAL A 77 -4.17 6.79 -17.95
N ASN A 78 -3.52 7.18 -19.04
CA ASN A 78 -4.13 8.04 -20.05
C ASN A 78 -5.09 7.23 -20.91
N THR A 79 -6.36 7.65 -21.00
CA THR A 79 -7.40 7.03 -21.82
C THR A 79 -8.01 8.06 -22.77
N TRP A 80 -8.48 7.60 -23.93
CA TRP A 80 -9.20 8.42 -24.90
C TRP A 80 -10.43 7.68 -25.41
N SER A 81 -11.38 8.46 -25.96
CA SER A 81 -12.63 8.01 -26.58
C SER A 81 -12.56 8.23 -28.08
#